data_AF-A0A6L8Q8I3-F1
#
_entry.id   AF-A0A6L8Q8I3-F1
#
_cell.length_a   1.000
_cell.length_b   1.000
_cell.length_c   1.000
_cell.angle_alpha   90.00
_cell.angle_beta   90.00
_cell.angle_gamma   90.00
#
_symmetry.space_group_name_H-M   'P 1'
#
loop_
_entity.id
_entity.type
_entity.pdbx_description
1 polymer ?
#
loop_
_entity_poly.entity_id
_entity_poly.type
_entity_poly.pdbx_seq_one_letter_code
_entity_poly.pdbx_strand_id
1 'polypeptide(L)' 'MAVLKPGQIFGEVGYIRETERTADVVATQKVSVLRFDYERMQKDLKFFPNIVAKLNFNISYVLGERLADMVGKSKTK' A
#
# COMPACT_ATOMS: atom_id res chain seq x y z
N MET A 1 -1.34 2.42 17.35
CA MET A 1 -1.82 1.31 16.49
C MET A 1 -2.84 1.86 15.51
N ALA A 2 -2.81 1.41 14.25
CA ALA A 2 -3.79 1.78 13.23
C ALA A 2 -4.70 0.58 12.94
N VAL A 3 -6.01 0.82 12.80
CA VAL A 3 -6.99 -0.20 12.44
C VAL A 3 -7.38 -0.03 10.98
N LEU A 4 -7.28 -1.10 10.19
CA LEU A 4 -7.64 -1.10 8.78
C LEU A 4 -9.12 -1.45 8.58
N LYS A 5 -9.74 -0.79 7.61
CA LYS A 5 -11.13 -1.00 7.16
C LYS A 5 -11.17 -1.61 5.76
N PRO A 6 -12.27 -2.26 5.36
CA PRO A 6 -12.45 -2.71 3.98
C PRO A 6 -12.18 -1.59 2.96
N GLY A 7 -11.52 -1.94 1.86
CA GLY A 7 -11.11 -1.01 0.81
C GLY A 7 -9.76 -0.30 1.06
N GLN A 8 -9.20 -0.40 2.26
CA GLN A 8 -7.86 0.14 2.54
C GLN A 8 -6.75 -0.80 2.05
N ILE A 9 -5.69 -0.21 1.51
CA ILE A 9 -4.50 -0.90 1.02
C ILE A 9 -3.42 -0.88 2.10
N PHE A 10 -2.65 -1.96 2.24
CA PHE A 10 -1.49 -2.06 3.12
C PHE A 10 -0.37 -2.86 2.44
N GLY A 11 0.88 -2.71 2.92
CA GLY A 11 2.05 -3.35 2.31
C GLY A 11 2.56 -2.60 1.06
N GLU A 12 2.06 -1.39 0.83
CA GLU A 12 2.38 -0.55 -0.30
C GLU A 12 3.83 -0.06 -0.29
N VAL A 13 4.43 0.09 0.90
CA VAL A 13 5.84 0.48 1.06
C VAL A 13 6.77 -0.55 0.41
N GLY A 14 6.51 -1.84 0.66
CA GLY A 14 7.29 -2.94 0.08
C GLY A 14 7.05 -3.16 -1.42
N TYR A 15 6.04 -2.49 -1.99
CA TYR A 15 5.80 -2.51 -3.43
C TYR A 15 6.64 -1.44 -4.18
N ILE A 16 6.93 -0.30 -3.54
CA ILE A 16 7.70 0.80 -4.16
C ILE A 16 9.22 0.62 -4.02
N ARG A 17 9.67 0.02 -2.91
CA ARG A 17 11.09 -0.26 -2.65
C ARG A 17 11.23 -1.67 -2.08
N GLU A 18 12.35 -2.33 -2.39
CA GLU A 18 12.81 -3.50 -1.66
C GLU A 18 13.23 -3.06 -0.24
N THR A 19 12.26 -2.79 0.62
CA THR A 19 12.48 -2.52 2.04
C THR A 19 12.01 -3.71 2.85
N GLU A 20 12.65 -3.94 3.99
CA GLU A 20 12.08 -4.83 5.00
C GLU A 20 10.67 -4.37 5.40
N ARG A 21 9.86 -5.33 5.86
CA ARG A 21 8.49 -5.11 6.32
C ARG A 21 8.49 -4.03 7.41
N THR A 22 7.84 -2.89 7.14
CA THR A 22 7.84 -1.75 8.07
C THR A 22 6.91 -1.91 9.26
N ALA A 23 5.96 -2.84 9.18
CA ALA A 23 5.02 -3.15 10.24
C ALA A 23 4.39 -4.53 10.08
N ASP A 24 4.04 -5.14 11.21
CA ASP A 24 3.17 -6.31 11.23
C ASP A 24 1.71 -5.91 10.99
N VAL A 25 1.02 -6.75 10.24
CA VAL A 25 -0.42 -6.62 9.98
C VAL A 25 -1.03 -7.96 10.35
N VAL A 26 -1.91 -7.93 11.35
CA VAL A 26 -2.57 -9.12 11.90
C VAL A 26 -4.07 -8.99 11.69
N ALA A 27 -4.70 -10.03 11.16
CA ALA A 27 -6.14 -10.07 11.02
C ALA A 27 -6.79 -10.29 12.40
N THR A 28 -7.63 -9.35 12.83
CA THR A 28 -8.37 -9.45 14.10
C THR A 28 -9.70 -10.20 13.95
N GLN A 29 -10.11 -10.47 12.71
CA GLN A 29 -11.33 -11.17 12.33
C GLN A 29 -11.12 -11.90 10.99
N LYS A 30 -12.10 -12.72 10.57
CA LYS A 30 -12.08 -13.33 9.23
C LYS A 30 -12.15 -12.22 8.16
N VAL A 31 -11.19 -12.22 7.24
CA VAL A 31 -11.08 -11.24 6.16
C VAL A 31 -10.83 -11.91 4.83
N SER A 32 -11.17 -11.22 3.75
CA SER A 32 -10.77 -11.55 2.38
C SER A 32 -9.95 -10.39 1.84
N VAL A 33 -8.80 -10.71 1.24
CA VAL A 33 -7.86 -9.70 0.72
C VAL A 33 -7.51 -10.03 -0.72
N LEU A 34 -7.31 -8.98 -1.53
CA LEU A 34 -6.68 -9.10 -2.83
C LEU A 34 -5.18 -8.91 -2.65
N ARG A 35 -4.40 -9.95 -2.96
CA ARG A 35 -2.93 -9.88 -2.92
C ARG A 35 -2.39 -9.55 -4.30
N PHE A 36 -1.66 -8.44 -4.40
CA PHE A 36 -0.78 -8.17 -5.52
C PHE A 36 0.58 -8.76 -5.24
N ASP A 37 1.02 -9.66 -6.10
CA ASP A 37 2.36 -10.24 -6.05
C ASP A 37 3.30 -9.43 -6.94
N TYR A 38 4.40 -8.93 -6.38
CA TYR A 38 5.26 -7.95 -7.06
C TYR A 38 5.86 -8.53 -8.35
N GLU A 39 6.48 -9.70 -8.27
CA GLU A 39 7.12 -10.35 -9.43
C GLU A 39 6.10 -10.67 -10.51
N ARG A 40 4.93 -11.18 -10.09
CA ARG A 40 3.85 -11.48 -11.03
C ARG A 40 3.30 -10.23 -11.70
N MET A 41 3.09 -9.14 -10.96
CA MET A 41 2.61 -7.88 -11.52
C MET A 41 3.59 -7.28 -12.52
N GLN A 42 4.90 -7.33 -12.23
CA GLN A 42 5.93 -6.87 -13.17
C GLN A 42 5.90 -7.67 -14.48
N LYS A 43 5.75 -9.00 -14.38
CA LYS A 43 5.68 -9.89 -15.55
C LYS A 43 4.38 -9.68 -16.35
N ASP A 44 3.24 -9.75 -15.67
CA ASP A 44 1.91 -9.75 -16.30
C ASP A 44 1.58 -8.38 -16.91
N LEU A 45 2.06 -7.29 -16.30
CA LEU A 45 1.77 -5.93 -16.75
C LEU A 45 2.84 -5.31 -17.66
N LYS A 46 3.88 -6.07 -18.04
CA LYS A 46 5.00 -5.61 -18.88
C LYS A 46 4.56 -4.88 -20.16
N PHE A 47 3.45 -5.32 -20.77
CA PHE A 47 2.93 -4.76 -22.02
C PHE A 47 1.75 -3.79 -21.81
N PHE A 48 1.44 -3.44 -20.56
CA PHE A 48 0.31 -2.58 -20.19
C PHE A 48 0.80 -1.33 -19.43
N PRO A 49 1.58 -0.44 -20.07
CA PRO A 49 2.25 0.67 -19.39
C PRO A 49 1.28 1.64 -18.71
N ASN A 50 0.10 1.87 -19.29
CA ASN A 50 -0.93 2.74 -18.70
C ASN A 50 -1.52 2.16 -17.41
N ILE A 51 -1.64 0.84 -17.33
CA ILE A 51 -2.14 0.15 -16.13
C ILE A 51 -1.09 0.28 -15.01
N VAL A 52 0.18 0.01 -15.33
CA VAL A 52 1.30 0.15 -14.37
C VAL A 52 1.42 1.58 -13.88
N ALA A 53 1.35 2.57 -14.78
CA ALA A 53 1.39 3.99 -14.40
C ALA A 53 0.25 4.36 -13.45
N LYS A 54 -0.97 3.90 -13.72
CA LYS A 54 -2.12 4.17 -12.84
C LYS A 54 -1.99 3.47 -11.49
N LEU A 55 -1.48 2.23 -11.48
CA LEU A 55 -1.24 1.49 -10.25
C LEU A 55 -0.20 2.20 -9.37
N ASN A 56 0.95 2.57 -9.94
CA ASN A 56 2.02 3.30 -9.24
C ASN A 56 1.53 4.65 -8.71
N PHE A 57 0.72 5.37 -9.49
CA PHE A 57 0.10 6.62 -9.05
C PHE A 57 -0.81 6.41 -7.83
N ASN A 58 -1.69 5.40 -7.88
CA ASN A 58 -2.62 5.11 -6.78
C ASN A 58 -1.87 4.68 -5.50
N ILE A 59 -0.81 3.88 -5.62
CA ILE A 59 0.03 3.47 -4.48
C ILE A 59 0.76 4.67 -3.88
N SER A 60 1.30 5.55 -4.73
CA SER A 60 1.95 6.79 -4.29
C SER A 60 0.98 7.73 -3.58
N TYR A 61 -0.26 7.83 -4.06
CA TYR A 61 -1.33 8.60 -3.41
C TYR A 61 -1.61 8.08 -2.00
N VAL A 62 -1.78 6.76 -1.81
CA VAL A 62 -2.02 6.15 -0.49
C VAL A 62 -0.87 6.46 0.48
N LEU A 63 0.37 6.40 0.03
CA LEU A 63 1.54 6.76 0.84
C LEU A 63 1.54 8.25 1.22
N GLY A 64 1.23 9.12 0.27
CA GLY A 64 1.12 10.57 0.50
C GLY A 64 0.08 10.92 1.55
N GLU A 65 -1.12 10.34 1.46
CA GLU A 65 -2.19 10.53 2.44
C GLU A 65 -1.77 10.08 3.84
N ARG A 66 -1.14 8.90 3.95
CA ARG A 66 -0.62 8.39 5.23
C ARG A 66 0.44 9.30 5.83
N LEU A 67 1.33 9.86 5.00
CA LEU A 67 2.36 10.79 5.44
C LEU A 67 1.73 12.10 5.94
N ALA A 68 0.78 12.66 5.19
CA ALA A 68 0.06 13.86 5.57
C ALA A 68 -0.68 13.68 6.91
N ASP A 69 -1.35 12.54 7.11
CA ASP A 69 -2.01 12.18 8.37
C ASP A 69 -1.03 12.10 9.55
N MET A 70 0.16 11.52 9.35
CA MET A 70 1.17 11.42 10.39
C MET A 70 1.73 12.79 10.78
N VAL A 71 2.04 13.64 9.79
CA VAL A 71 2.52 15.00 10.01
C VAL A 71 1.44 15.89 10.64
N GLY A 72 0.17 15.70 10.27
CA GLY A 72 -0.95 16.40 10.89
C GLY A 72 -1.07 16.04 12.37
N LYS A 73 -1.01 14.76 12.71
CA LYS A 73 -1.12 14.28 14.10
C LYS A 73 0.06 14.68 14.99
N SER A 74 1.25 14.90 14.43
CA SER A 74 2.40 15.38 15.21
C SER A 74 2.34 16.87 15.53
N LYS A 75 1.57 17.67 14.78
CA LYS A 75 1.39 19.11 15.04
C LYS A 75 0.32 19.43 16.08
N THR A 76 -0.61 18.51 16.35
CA THR A 76 -1.71 18.67 17.32
C THR A 76 -1.36 18.13 18.71
N LYS A 77 -0.10 17.79 18.95
CA LYS A 77 0.41 17.21 20.19
C LYS A 77 1.56 18.07 20.71
#